data_AF-A0A3P6GHW5-F1
#
_entry.id   AF-A0A3P6GHW5-F1
#
_cell.length_a   1.000
_cell.length_b   1.000
_cell.length_c   1.000
_cell.angle_alpha   90.00
_cell.angle_beta   90.00
_cell.angle_gamma   90.00
#
_symmetry.space_group_name_H-M   'P 1'
#
loop_
_entity.id
_entity.type
_entity.pdbx_description
1 polymer ?
#
loop_
_entity_poly.entity_id
_entity_poly.type
_entity_poly.pdbx_seq_one_letter_code
_entity_poly.pdbx_strand_id
1 'polypeptide(L)'
;MFHMNGGFDIRLPEKAGAKAVEWARRATEARERALAEADEFGDMIIGDYVDTYVNLTYKLIASHRWASAFCQDKSDVFLFIDDDYEFNAKNVLNYLNSLT
;
A
#
# COMPACT_ATOMS: atom_id res chain seq x y z
N MET A 1 -12.89 -11.18 -17.36
CA MET A 1 -13.72 -11.07 -16.14
C MET A 1 -12.77 -11.33 -14.99
N PHE A 2 -12.64 -10.41 -14.05
CA PHE A 2 -11.76 -10.56 -12.89
C PHE A 2 -12.62 -10.90 -11.69
N HIS A 3 -12.39 -12.08 -11.13
CA HIS A 3 -13.05 -12.54 -9.91
C HIS A 3 -12.37 -11.88 -8.72
N MET A 4 -13.11 -11.04 -7.99
CA MET A 4 -12.58 -10.35 -6.82
C MET A 4 -12.89 -11.16 -5.56
N ASN A 5 -12.01 -11.03 -4.56
CA ASN A 5 -12.31 -11.51 -3.21
C ASN A 5 -13.56 -10.78 -2.69
N GLY A 6 -14.59 -11.54 -2.27
CA GLY A 6 -15.90 -10.98 -1.87
C GLY A 6 -17.07 -11.39 -2.77
N GLY A 7 -16.83 -12.20 -3.82
CA GLY A 7 -17.90 -12.86 -4.58
C GLY A 7 -18.53 -12.02 -5.69
N PHE A 8 -17.83 -11.00 -6.19
CA PHE A 8 -18.28 -10.19 -7.31
C PHE A 8 -17.25 -10.11 -8.42
N ASP A 9 -17.75 -9.91 -9.64
CA ASP A 9 -16.94 -9.90 -10.85
C ASP A 9 -16.81 -8.48 -11.38
N ILE A 10 -15.57 -8.09 -11.69
CA ILE A 10 -15.29 -6.83 -12.38
C ILE A 10 -14.98 -7.13 -13.84
N ARG A 11 -15.69 -6.44 -14.73
CA ARG A 11 -15.36 -6.37 -16.14
C ARG A 11 -14.61 -5.08 -16.41
N LEU A 12 -13.31 -5.17 -16.59
CA LEU A 12 -12.47 -4.06 -17.05
C LEU A 12 -12.46 -4.05 -18.58
N PRO A 13 -13.12 -3.10 -19.25
CA PRO A 13 -13.10 -3.02 -20.71
C PRO A 13 -11.76 -2.49 -21.23
N GLU A 14 -11.52 -2.70 -22.52
CA GLU A 14 -10.46 -2.05 -23.29
C GLU A 14 -9.05 -2.16 -22.67
N LYS A 15 -8.34 -1.04 -22.56
CA LYS A 15 -6.94 -0.95 -22.12
C LYS A 15 -6.76 -1.42 -20.69
N ALA A 16 -7.70 -1.11 -19.80
CA ALA A 16 -7.62 -1.49 -18.39
C ALA A 16 -7.66 -3.02 -18.23
N GLY A 17 -8.55 -3.70 -18.97
CA GLY A 17 -8.60 -5.16 -18.99
C GLY A 17 -7.34 -5.79 -19.55
N ALA A 18 -6.83 -5.27 -20.68
CA ALA A 18 -5.60 -5.78 -21.29
C ALA A 18 -4.39 -5.66 -20.35
N LYS A 19 -4.23 -4.50 -19.69
CA LYS A 19 -3.17 -4.28 -18.70
C LYS A 19 -3.31 -5.20 -17.49
N ALA A 20 -4.52 -5.33 -16.94
CA ALA A 20 -4.75 -6.22 -15.80
C ALA A 20 -4.40 -7.68 -16.13
N VAL A 21 -4.69 -8.17 -17.35
CA VAL A 21 -4.27 -9.51 -17.80
C VAL A 21 -2.75 -9.61 -17.96
N GLU A 22 -2.10 -8.59 -18.53
CA GLU A 22 -0.64 -8.52 -18.68
C GLU A 22 0.05 -8.63 -17.31
N TRP A 23 -0.39 -7.85 -16.33
CA TRP A 23 0.17 -7.83 -14.98
C TRP A 23 -0.15 -9.08 -14.17
N ALA A 24 -1.32 -9.68 -14.36
CA ALA A 24 -1.68 -10.94 -13.67
C ALA A 24 -0.68 -12.07 -13.95
N ARG A 25 -0.04 -12.07 -15.13
CA ARG A 25 0.98 -13.07 -15.49
C ARG A 25 2.35 -12.80 -14.88
N ARG A 26 2.55 -11.65 -14.25
CA ARG A 26 3.83 -11.17 -13.69
C ARG A 26 3.84 -11.14 -12.16
N ALA A 27 2.85 -11.75 -11.51
CA ALA A 27 2.75 -11.76 -10.05
C ALA A 27 3.99 -12.36 -9.37
N THR A 28 4.56 -13.44 -9.91
CA THR A 28 5.79 -14.04 -9.38
C THR A 28 6.98 -13.11 -9.50
N GLU A 29 7.19 -12.51 -10.67
CA GLU A 29 8.27 -11.54 -10.93
C GLU A 29 8.14 -10.32 -10.00
N ALA A 30 6.92 -9.78 -9.86
CA ALA A 30 6.67 -8.64 -8.98
C ALA A 30 7.00 -8.98 -7.52
N ARG A 31 6.63 -10.17 -7.05
CA ARG A 31 6.96 -10.64 -5.69
C ARG A 31 8.46 -10.78 -5.48
N GLU A 32 9.18 -11.40 -6.43
CA GLU A 32 10.63 -11.58 -6.33
C GLU A 32 11.35 -10.24 -6.27
N ARG A 33 10.94 -9.27 -7.10
CA ARG A 33 11.51 -7.92 -7.10
C ARG A 33 11.22 -7.17 -5.79
N ALA A 34 9.99 -7.27 -5.26
CA ALA A 34 9.63 -6.65 -4.00
C ALA A 34 10.42 -7.22 -2.82
N LEU A 35 10.70 -8.52 -2.80
CA LEU A 35 11.53 -9.14 -1.75
C LEU A 35 13.00 -8.71 -1.87
N ALA A 36 13.54 -8.61 -3.10
CA ALA A 36 14.89 -8.11 -3.31
C ALA A 36 15.04 -6.64 -2.89
N GLU A 37 14.05 -5.81 -3.19
CA GLU A 37 13.99 -4.41 -2.74
C GLU A 37 13.92 -4.30 -1.21
N ALA A 38 13.07 -5.12 -0.58
CA ALA A 38 12.97 -5.17 0.88
C ALA A 38 14.30 -5.56 1.55
N ASP A 39 15.03 -6.51 0.96
CA ASP A 39 16.35 -6.92 1.45
C ASP A 39 17.42 -5.83 1.23
N GLU A 40 17.32 -5.04 0.17
CA GLU A 40 18.27 -3.97 -0.16
C GLU A 40 18.08 -2.73 0.71
N PHE A 41 16.84 -2.27 0.90
CA PHE A 41 16.54 -0.97 1.54
C PHE A 41 16.05 -1.10 2.98
N GLY A 42 15.40 -2.21 3.34
CA GLY A 42 14.94 -2.47 4.71
C GLY A 42 13.82 -1.55 5.21
N ASP A 43 13.09 -0.89 4.31
CA ASP A 43 12.03 0.09 4.61
C ASP A 43 10.61 -0.40 4.26
N MET A 44 10.47 -1.67 3.86
CA MET A 44 9.20 -2.27 3.47
C MET A 44 8.53 -3.04 4.61
N ILE A 45 7.21 -2.87 4.75
CA ILE A 45 6.35 -3.70 5.60
C ILE A 45 5.46 -4.54 4.68
N ILE A 46 5.69 -5.85 4.65
CA ILE A 46 4.96 -6.79 3.78
C ILE A 46 3.99 -7.60 4.62
N GLY A 47 2.69 -7.44 4.37
CA GLY A 47 1.62 -8.21 5.02
C GLY A 47 1.18 -9.42 4.21
N ASP A 48 0.65 -10.44 4.90
CA ASP A 48 0.06 -11.63 4.27
C ASP A 48 -1.42 -11.41 3.94
N TYR A 49 -1.66 -10.69 2.84
CA TYR A 49 -2.99 -10.51 2.27
C TYR A 49 -2.91 -10.29 0.76
N VAL A 50 -4.01 -10.58 0.05
CA VAL A 50 -4.11 -10.34 -1.39
C VAL A 50 -4.29 -8.84 -1.64
N ASP A 51 -3.22 -8.17 -2.06
CA ASP A 51 -3.24 -6.73 -2.34
C ASP A 51 -4.05 -6.43 -3.62
N THR A 52 -5.26 -5.93 -3.42
CA THR A 52 -6.19 -5.53 -4.46
C THR A 52 -6.98 -4.34 -3.96
N TYR A 53 -7.56 -3.55 -4.88
CA TYR A 53 -8.33 -2.36 -4.54
C TYR A 53 -9.45 -2.63 -3.51
N VAL A 54 -10.12 -3.79 -3.62
CA VAL A 54 -11.21 -4.18 -2.71
C VAL A 54 -10.72 -4.56 -1.32
N ASN A 55 -9.43 -4.86 -1.19
CA ASN A 55 -8.76 -5.29 0.03
C ASN A 55 -7.93 -4.17 0.67
N LEU A 56 -8.03 -2.92 0.21
CA LEU A 56 -7.30 -1.79 0.80
C LEU A 56 -7.59 -1.61 2.29
N THR A 57 -8.77 -2.02 2.77
CA THR A 57 -9.08 -2.06 4.22
C THR A 57 -8.10 -2.95 4.99
N TYR A 58 -7.67 -4.09 4.43
CA TYR A 58 -6.65 -4.93 5.06
C TYR A 58 -5.29 -4.23 5.11
N LYS A 59 -4.90 -3.55 4.04
CA LYS A 59 -3.67 -2.73 3.98
C LYS A 59 -3.68 -1.63 5.05
N LEU A 60 -4.81 -0.92 5.19
CA LEU A 60 -4.99 0.13 6.21
C LEU A 60 -4.92 -0.43 7.64
N ILE A 61 -5.62 -1.53 7.92
CA ILE A 61 -5.61 -2.15 9.26
C ILE A 61 -4.22 -2.69 9.59
N ALA A 62 -3.53 -3.30 8.61
CA ALA A 62 -2.17 -3.81 8.79
C ALA A 62 -1.19 -2.68 9.13
N SER A 63 -1.24 -1.54 8.41
CA SER A 63 -0.38 -0.39 8.69
C SER A 63 -0.63 0.20 10.07
N HIS A 64 -1.90 0.35 10.49
CA HIS A 64 -2.24 0.84 11.83
C HIS A 64 -1.81 -0.12 12.94
N ARG A 65 -1.98 -1.44 12.74
CA ARG A 65 -1.52 -2.46 13.70
C ARG A 65 -0.01 -2.41 13.88
N TRP A 66 0.73 -2.29 12.78
CA TRP A 66 2.18 -2.16 12.82
C TRP A 66 2.59 -0.87 13.55
N ALA A 67 2.00 0.27 13.19
CA ALA A 67 2.30 1.55 13.85
C ALA A 67 2.00 1.50 15.35
N SER A 68 0.85 0.93 15.74
CA SER A 68 0.49 0.77 17.16
C SER A 68 1.47 -0.13 17.93
N ALA A 69 2.02 -1.16 17.30
CA ALA A 69 2.93 -2.10 17.96
C ALA A 69 4.37 -1.58 18.05
N PHE A 70 4.83 -0.82 17.05
CA PHE A 70 6.25 -0.49 16.89
C PHE A 70 6.59 1.00 17.01
N CYS A 71 5.61 1.90 16.88
CA CYS A 71 5.81 3.36 16.93
C CYS A 71 5.27 4.01 18.20
N GLN A 72 4.72 3.23 19.13
CA GLN A 72 4.33 3.75 20.44
C GLN A 72 5.52 4.47 21.10
N ASP A 73 5.26 5.67 21.60
CA ASP A 73 6.24 6.59 22.23
C ASP A 73 7.40 7.05 21.33
N LYS A 74 7.37 6.74 20.03
CA LYS A 74 8.40 7.18 19.05
C LYS A 74 7.96 8.37 18.20
N SER A 75 6.67 8.54 18.00
CA SER A 75 6.10 9.63 17.21
C SER A 75 4.70 9.97 17.71
N ASP A 76 4.40 11.27 17.80
CA ASP A 76 3.06 11.77 18.14
C ASP A 76 2.10 11.72 16.96
N VAL A 77 2.63 11.56 15.74
CA VAL A 77 1.86 11.61 14.49
C VAL A 77 2.18 10.41 13.62
N PHE A 78 1.13 9.84 13.03
CA PHE A 78 1.20 8.83 11.98
C PHE A 78 0.48 9.33 10.74
N LEU A 79 1.17 9.32 9.60
CA LEU A 79 0.60 9.74 8.32
C LEU A 79 0.42 8.53 7.41
N PHE A 80 -0.77 8.38 6.85
CA PHE A 80 -1.08 7.41 5.81
C PHE A 80 -1.39 8.16 4.51
N ILE A 81 -0.64 7.86 3.46
CA ILE A 81 -0.76 8.48 2.13
C ILE A 81 -0.43 7.43 1.07
N ASP A 82 -1.07 7.51 -0.11
CA ASP A 82 -0.74 6.64 -1.24
C ASP A 82 0.52 7.15 -1.97
N ASP A 83 1.08 6.29 -2.82
CA ASP A 83 2.33 6.52 -3.56
C ASP A 83 2.20 7.46 -4.77
N ASP A 84 0.97 7.81 -5.16
CA ASP A 84 0.66 8.70 -6.27
C ASP A 84 0.36 10.15 -5.84
N TYR A 85 0.65 10.51 -4.58
CA TYR A 85 0.55 11.86 -4.06
C TYR A 85 1.91 12.60 -4.02
N GLU A 86 1.89 13.90 -4.28
CA GLU A 86 3.02 14.78 -3.97
C GLU A 86 3.02 15.16 -2.48
N PHE A 87 4.12 14.86 -1.78
CA PHE A 87 4.25 15.13 -0.34
C PHE A 87 5.18 16.31 -0.05
N ASN A 88 4.64 17.38 0.53
CA ASN A 88 5.43 18.51 1.03
C ASN A 88 5.66 18.40 2.55
N ALA A 89 6.74 17.72 2.92
CA ALA A 89 7.10 17.50 4.32
C ALA A 89 7.24 18.80 5.12
N LYS A 90 7.82 19.86 4.54
CA LYS A 90 8.05 21.14 5.23
C LYS A 90 6.74 21.80 5.65
N ASN A 91 5.76 21.82 4.76
CA ASN A 91 4.46 22.40 5.06
C ASN A 91 3.72 21.62 6.14
N VAL A 92 3.77 20.28 6.08
CA VAL A 92 3.15 19.42 7.08
C VAL A 92 3.81 19.61 8.45
N LEU A 93 5.15 19.63 8.52
CA LEU A 93 5.86 19.88 9.76
C LEU A 93 5.57 21.28 10.35
N ASN A 94 5.53 22.32 9.50
CA ASN A 94 5.16 23.66 9.95
C ASN A 94 3.73 23.70 10.53
N TYR A 95 2.80 22.99 9.90
CA TYR A 95 1.42 22.88 10.40
C TYR A 95 1.38 22.14 11.75
N LEU A 96 2.02 20.98 11.86
CA LEU A 96 2.05 20.21 13.10
C LEU A 96 2.70 20.97 14.26
N ASN A 97 3.81 21.68 14.00
CA ASN A 97 4.47 22.54 14.99
C ASN A 97 3.63 23.76 15.40
N SER A 98 2.60 24.13 14.63
CA SER A 98 1.67 25.21 15.01
C SER A 98 0.52 24.72 15.89
N LEU A 99 0.32 23.41 15.99
CA LEU A 99 -0.71 22.78 16.83
C LEU A 99 -0.19 22.45 18.24
N THR A 100 1.12 22.54 18.46
CA THR A 100 1.82 22.31 19.74
C THR A 100 2.31 23.62 20.32
#